data_AF-A0A1M8A595-F1
#
_entry.id   AF-A0A1M8A595-F1
#
_cell.length_a   1.000
_cell.length_b   1.000
_cell.length_c   1.000
_cell.angle_alpha   90.00
_cell.angle_beta   90.00
_cell.angle_gamma   90.00
#
_symmetry.space_group_name_H-M   'P 1'
#
loop_
_entity.id
_entity.type
_entity.pdbx_description
1 polymer ?
#
loop_
_entity_poly.entity_id
_entity_poly.type
_entity_poly.pdbx_seq_one_letter_code
_entity_poly.pdbx_strand_id
1 'polypeptide(L)'
;MDWERSIPLGIAICAALALVSWVFWPRRQRSSKSTGAYDPRTGLGRGAPGFQTNVQRVALPAELVARIRAGEQVSAEEITAAQARVTQGLPEPAKENDWLPQTSAPKKKAVRSRRSRK
;
A
#
# COMPACT_ATOMS: atom_id res chain seq x y z
N MET A 1 -13.80 -56.30 49.89
CA MET A 1 -13.67 -55.86 48.47
C MET A 1 -14.30 -54.48 48.40
N ASP A 2 -13.56 -53.47 48.85
CA ASP A 2 -14.09 -52.13 49.16
C ASP A 2 -13.81 -51.12 48.02
N TRP A 3 -13.86 -51.62 46.78
CA TRP A 3 -13.47 -50.87 45.57
C TRP A 3 -14.49 -49.81 45.14
N GLU A 4 -15.71 -49.85 45.67
CA GLU A 4 -16.75 -48.88 45.32
C GLU A 4 -16.59 -47.52 46.02
N ARG A 5 -15.84 -47.46 47.13
CA ARG A 5 -15.57 -46.20 47.86
C ARG A 5 -14.29 -45.49 47.43
N SER A 6 -13.39 -46.18 46.72
CA SER A 6 -12.10 -45.62 46.30
C SER A 6 -12.20 -44.76 45.03
N ILE A 7 -13.20 -44.99 44.17
CA ILE A 7 -13.45 -44.20 42.97
C ILE A 7 -13.80 -42.73 43.29
N PRO A 8 -14.77 -42.41 44.18
CA PRO A 8 -15.10 -41.02 44.49
C PRO A 8 -13.95 -40.30 45.23
N LEU A 9 -13.19 -41.02 46.06
CA LEU A 9 -12.03 -40.46 46.76
C LEU A 9 -10.87 -40.14 45.80
N GLY A 10 -10.61 -41.00 44.82
CA GLY A 10 -9.60 -40.74 43.79
C GLY A 10 -9.93 -39.50 42.96
N ILE A 11 -11.19 -39.35 42.55
CA ILE A 11 -11.65 -38.17 41.79
C ILE A 11 -11.57 -36.91 42.65
N ALA A 12 -11.97 -36.98 43.92
CA ALA A 12 -11.89 -35.85 44.84
C ALA A 12 -10.45 -35.37 45.07
N ILE A 13 -9.50 -36.31 45.23
CA ILE A 13 -8.07 -35.99 45.39
C ILE A 13 -7.51 -35.38 44.10
N CYS A 14 -7.83 -35.93 42.93
CA CYS A 14 -7.40 -35.37 41.64
C CYS A 14 -7.96 -33.96 41.41
N ALA A 15 -9.23 -33.71 41.74
CA ALA A 15 -9.84 -32.40 41.63
C ALA A 15 -9.19 -31.38 42.59
N ALA A 16 -8.87 -31.79 43.82
CA ALA A 16 -8.16 -30.95 44.78
C ALA A 16 -6.74 -30.60 44.29
N LEU A 17 -6.00 -31.58 43.76
CA LEU A 17 -4.65 -31.33 43.20
C LEU A 17 -4.70 -30.47 41.94
N ALA A 18 -5.72 -30.61 41.10
CA ALA A 18 -5.93 -29.76 39.94
C ALA A 18 -6.23 -28.31 40.35
N LEU A 19 -7.07 -28.09 41.37
CA LEU A 19 -7.36 -26.75 41.89
C LEU A 19 -6.13 -26.10 42.55
N VAL A 20 -5.37 -26.86 43.34
CA VAL A 20 -4.13 -26.36 43.96
C VAL A 20 -3.10 -26.03 42.88
N SER A 21 -2.93 -26.87 41.85
CA SER A 21 -2.01 -26.55 40.76
C SER A 21 -2.49 -25.37 39.90
N TRP A 22 -3.81 -25.16 39.74
CA TRP A 22 -4.36 -24.01 39.03
C TRP A 22 -4.21 -22.69 39.80
N VAL A 23 -4.36 -22.71 41.12
CA VAL A 23 -4.20 -21.53 41.99
C VAL A 23 -2.72 -21.21 42.21
N PHE A 24 -1.87 -22.22 42.37
CA PHE A 24 -0.47 -22.05 42.78
C PHE A 24 0.52 -21.99 41.61
N TRP A 25 0.15 -22.46 40.42
CA TRP A 25 0.96 -22.24 39.23
C TRP A 25 0.58 -20.88 38.64
N PRO A 26 1.48 -19.87 38.65
CA PRO A 26 1.18 -18.63 37.98
C PRO A 26 0.92 -19.00 36.53
N ARG A 27 -0.25 -18.62 36.01
CA ARG A 27 -0.54 -18.69 34.58
C ARG A 27 0.58 -17.93 33.89
N ARG A 28 1.67 -18.63 33.54
CA ARG A 28 2.66 -18.17 32.58
C ARG A 28 1.86 -18.10 31.30
N GLN A 29 1.20 -16.95 31.11
CA GLN A 29 0.70 -16.52 29.84
C GLN A 29 1.88 -16.71 28.91
N ARG A 30 1.85 -17.80 28.13
CA ARG A 30 2.67 -17.90 26.93
C ARG A 30 2.21 -16.72 26.11
N SER A 31 2.91 -15.60 26.20
CA SER A 31 2.74 -14.50 25.26
C SER A 31 3.25 -15.03 23.93
N SER A 32 2.38 -15.72 23.22
CA SER A 32 2.59 -16.11 21.84
C SER A 32 2.78 -14.83 21.03
N LYS A 33 4.03 -14.57 20.65
CA LYS A 33 4.48 -13.75 19.53
C LYS A 33 3.50 -12.64 19.10
N SER A 34 3.80 -11.41 19.46
CA SER A 34 3.82 -10.37 18.44
C SER A 34 5.24 -9.81 18.43
N THR A 35 5.94 -10.00 17.31
CA THR A 35 6.89 -9.04 16.78
C THR A 35 6.61 -7.65 17.33
N GLY A 36 7.59 -7.00 17.96
CA GLY A 36 7.44 -5.62 18.42
C GLY A 36 6.74 -4.81 17.32
N ALA A 37 5.67 -4.11 17.70
CA ALA A 37 4.83 -3.40 16.75
C ALA A 37 5.70 -2.43 15.93
N TYR A 38 5.91 -2.75 14.64
CA TYR A 38 6.45 -1.78 13.67
C TYR A 38 5.52 -0.56 13.73
N ASP A 39 6.06 0.64 13.93
CA ASP A 39 5.25 1.85 14.06
C ASP A 39 5.03 2.46 12.67
N PRO A 40 3.83 2.32 12.06
CA PRO A 40 3.53 2.87 10.75
C PRO A 40 3.20 4.37 10.80
N ARG A 41 3.32 5.05 11.93
CA ARG A 41 3.42 6.52 11.98
C ARG A 41 4.87 6.97 11.87
N THR A 42 5.79 6.03 12.05
CA THR A 42 7.05 5.93 11.31
C THR A 42 6.94 5.09 10.00
N GLY A 43 5.73 4.88 9.41
CA GLY A 43 5.54 3.94 8.28
C GLY A 43 4.13 3.59 7.72
N LEU A 44 3.34 4.46 7.06
CA LEU A 44 2.32 4.07 6.06
C LEU A 44 2.24 5.25 5.10
N GLY A 45 2.74 5.04 3.88
CA GLY A 45 3.27 6.12 3.03
C GLY A 45 4.64 6.65 3.47
N ARG A 46 5.18 6.18 4.61
CA ARG A 46 6.53 6.51 5.15
C ARG A 46 7.60 5.44 4.93
N GLY A 47 7.22 4.37 4.22
CA GLY A 47 8.15 3.36 3.73
C GLY A 47 8.60 2.39 4.80
N ALA A 48 8.79 1.13 4.41
CA ALA A 48 9.58 0.22 5.21
C ALA A 48 10.99 0.82 5.43
N PRO A 49 11.68 0.51 6.55
CA PRO A 49 13.02 1.02 6.79
C PRO A 49 13.95 0.70 5.62
N GLY A 50 14.57 1.72 5.03
CA GLY A 50 15.41 1.58 3.84
C GLY A 50 14.70 1.78 2.48
N PHE A 51 13.38 2.03 2.47
CA PHE A 51 12.64 2.39 1.27
C PHE A 51 12.28 3.88 1.29
N GLN A 52 12.79 4.63 0.31
CA GLN A 52 12.44 6.03 0.12
C GLN A 52 10.97 6.13 -0.30
N THR A 53 10.18 6.83 0.50
CA THR A 53 8.75 7.08 0.25
C THR A 53 8.47 8.58 0.31
N ASN A 54 7.26 9.00 -0.08
CA ASN A 54 6.91 10.41 -0.34
C ASN A 54 7.73 11.07 -1.47
N VAL A 55 8.24 10.29 -2.41
CA VAL A 55 8.82 10.82 -3.65
C VAL A 55 7.71 11.21 -4.62
N GLN A 56 7.80 12.44 -5.15
CA GLN A 56 6.88 12.93 -6.16
C GLN A 56 7.24 12.32 -7.51
N ARG A 57 6.24 11.80 -8.23
CA ARG A 57 6.41 11.43 -9.64
C ARG A 57 6.44 12.70 -10.46
N VAL A 58 7.58 12.99 -11.08
CA VAL A 58 7.75 14.15 -11.97
C VAL A 58 7.67 13.68 -13.42
N ALA A 59 6.95 14.43 -14.25
CA ALA A 59 6.92 14.17 -15.69
C ALA A 59 8.29 14.48 -16.30
N LEU A 60 8.82 13.54 -17.10
CA LEU A 60 10.06 13.72 -17.84
C LEU A 60 9.79 14.22 -19.26
N PRO A 61 10.64 15.09 -19.82
CA PRO A 61 10.60 15.46 -21.24
C PRO A 61 10.70 14.23 -22.15
N ALA A 62 9.98 14.24 -23.29
CA ALA A 62 9.86 13.09 -24.17
C ALA A 62 11.20 12.57 -24.72
N GLU A 63 12.15 13.47 -24.98
CA GLU A 63 13.50 13.14 -25.44
C GLU A 63 14.25 12.24 -24.43
N LEU A 64 14.22 12.61 -23.15
CA LEU A 64 14.86 11.83 -22.09
C LEU A 64 14.17 10.48 -21.89
N VAL A 65 12.85 10.41 -22.06
CA VAL A 65 12.12 9.14 -21.99
C VAL A 65 12.57 8.18 -23.10
N ALA A 66 12.81 8.67 -24.31
CA ALA A 66 13.31 7.85 -25.40
C ALA A 66 14.73 7.32 -25.12
N ARG A 67 15.63 8.18 -24.62
CA ARG A 67 17.01 7.81 -24.24
C ARG A 67 17.04 6.78 -23.11
N ILE A 68 16.24 6.97 -22.06
CA ILE A 68 16.12 6.01 -20.95
C ILE A 68 15.56 4.67 -21.44
N ARG A 69 14.55 4.69 -22.33
CA ARG A 69 14.01 3.45 -22.92
C ARG A 69 15.04 2.73 -23.79
N ALA A 70 15.93 3.46 -24.44
CA ALA A 70 17.04 2.90 -25.23
C ALA A 70 18.17 2.34 -24.35
N GLY A 71 18.11 2.52 -23.02
CA GLY A 71 19.11 2.02 -22.08
C GLY A 71 20.31 2.96 -21.88
N GLU A 72 20.22 4.21 -22.31
CA GLU A 72 21.27 5.21 -22.09
C GLU A 72 21.26 5.73 -20.65
N GLN A 73 22.44 5.97 -20.08
CA GLN A 73 22.60 6.48 -18.72
C GLN A 73 22.38 8.00 -18.69
N VAL A 74 21.20 8.44 -18.22
CA VAL A 74 20.86 9.87 -18.08
C VAL A 74 21.10 10.32 -16.64
N SER A 75 21.82 11.43 -16.46
CA SER A 75 22.14 11.99 -15.14
C SER A 75 21.01 12.86 -14.56
N ALA A 76 21.05 13.11 -13.25
CA ALA A 76 20.05 13.90 -12.56
C ALA A 76 20.09 15.39 -12.98
N GLU A 77 21.29 15.89 -13.30
CA GLU A 77 21.53 17.25 -13.76
C GLU A 77 20.90 17.48 -15.14
N GLU A 78 21.03 16.50 -16.05
CA GLU A 78 20.41 16.56 -17.38
C GLU A 78 18.89 16.57 -17.30
N ILE A 79 18.30 15.75 -16.42
CA ILE A 79 16.85 15.73 -16.18
C ILE A 79 16.36 17.10 -15.72
N THR A 80 17.04 17.68 -14.74
CA THR A 80 16.66 18.98 -14.16
C THR A 80 16.80 20.10 -15.18
N ALA A 81 17.89 20.09 -15.96
CA ALA A 81 18.12 21.07 -17.02
C ALA A 81 17.06 20.97 -18.14
N ALA A 82 16.71 19.75 -18.56
CA ALA A 82 15.67 19.53 -19.57
C ALA A 82 14.28 19.94 -19.06
N GLN A 83 13.97 19.68 -17.79
CA GLN A 83 12.73 20.15 -17.15
C GLN A 83 12.66 21.68 -17.06
N ALA A 84 13.77 22.34 -16.72
CA ALA A 84 13.84 23.80 -16.72
C ALA A 84 13.59 24.38 -18.11
N ARG A 85 14.14 23.77 -19.17
CA ARG A 85 13.90 24.18 -20.57
C ARG A 85 12.44 24.07 -20.98
N VAL A 86 11.77 22.97 -20.64
CA VAL A 86 10.33 22.78 -20.92
C VAL A 86 9.48 23.79 -20.15
N THR A 87 9.82 24.04 -18.88
CA THR A 87 9.10 25.00 -18.03
C THR A 87 9.28 26.45 -18.50
N GLN A 88 10.44 26.79 -19.06
CA GLN A 88 10.77 28.12 -19.58
C GLN A 88 10.14 28.45 -20.94
N GLY A 89 9.47 27.49 -21.58
CA GLY A 89 8.52 27.78 -22.66
C GLY A 89 9.10 27.75 -24.07
N LEU A 90 9.39 26.55 -24.58
CA LEU A 90 9.12 26.26 -25.99
C LEU A 90 7.97 25.24 -26.05
N PRO A 91 6.77 25.64 -26.53
CA PRO A 91 5.70 24.69 -26.78
C PRO A 91 6.04 23.88 -28.02
N GLU A 92 6.49 22.64 -27.85
CA GLU A 92 6.37 21.66 -28.93
C GLU A 92 4.89 21.30 -29.11
N PRO A 93 4.36 21.30 -30.34
CA PRO A 93 2.95 21.03 -30.58
C PRO A 93 2.59 19.64 -30.07
N ALA A 94 1.55 19.58 -29.25
CA ALA A 94 0.99 18.35 -28.71
C ALA A 94 0.73 17.35 -29.84
N LYS A 95 1.51 16.26 -29.89
CA LYS A 95 1.10 15.07 -30.62
C LYS A 95 -0.17 14.55 -29.95
N GLU A 96 -1.26 14.74 -30.66
CA GLU A 96 -2.60 14.37 -30.29
C GLU A 96 -2.68 12.85 -30.04
N ASN A 97 -2.70 12.46 -28.76
CA ASN A 97 -3.44 11.31 -28.25
C ASN A 97 -3.26 9.93 -28.94
N ASP A 98 -2.02 9.45 -29.10
CA ASP A 98 -1.75 8.04 -29.48
C ASP A 98 -2.16 7.00 -28.40
N TRP A 99 -2.50 7.45 -27.18
CA TRP A 99 -2.81 6.58 -26.04
C TRP A 99 -4.31 6.40 -25.76
N LEU A 100 -5.18 7.18 -26.40
CA LEU A 100 -6.63 7.09 -26.18
C LEU A 100 -7.25 6.12 -27.20
N PRO A 101 -7.96 5.06 -26.78
CA PRO A 101 -8.79 4.33 -27.71
C PRO A 101 -9.86 5.30 -28.25
N GLN A 102 -10.07 5.30 -29.57
CA GLN A 102 -11.02 6.15 -30.31
C GLN A 102 -12.48 6.09 -29.78
N THR A 103 -12.76 5.16 -28.87
CA THR A 103 -14.08 4.93 -28.26
C THR A 103 -14.40 5.93 -27.13
N SER A 104 -13.43 6.70 -26.66
CA SER A 104 -13.57 7.59 -25.50
C SER A 104 -13.87 9.06 -25.84
N ALA A 105 -13.94 9.41 -27.13
CA ALA A 105 -14.31 10.77 -27.53
C ALA A 105 -15.77 11.06 -27.13
N PRO A 106 -16.06 12.06 -26.27
CA PRO A 106 -17.43 12.40 -25.94
C PRO A 106 -18.12 12.95 -27.19
N LYS A 107 -19.13 12.24 -27.70
CA LYS A 107 -20.05 12.78 -28.73
C LYS A 107 -20.62 14.09 -28.20
N LYS A 108 -20.15 15.22 -28.74
CA LYS A 108 -20.76 16.54 -28.52
C LYS A 108 -22.23 16.41 -28.92
N LYS A 109 -23.13 16.41 -27.93
CA LYS A 109 -24.57 16.49 -28.20
C LYS A 109 -24.81 17.81 -28.92
N ALA A 110 -25.16 17.74 -30.21
CA ALA A 110 -25.56 18.90 -30.97
C ALA A 110 -26.76 19.55 -30.28
N VAL A 111 -26.56 20.75 -29.73
CA VAL A 111 -27.64 21.57 -29.19
C VAL A 111 -28.50 21.97 -30.39
N ARG A 112 -29.60 21.25 -30.60
CA ARG A 112 -30.60 21.58 -31.62
C ARG A 112 -31.34 22.82 -31.15
N SER A 113 -30.84 24.01 -31.51
CA SER A 113 -31.56 25.25 -31.24
C SER A 113 -32.91 25.18 -31.94
N ARG A 114 -33.99 25.14 -31.16
CA ARG A 114 -35.35 25.33 -31.68
C ARG A 114 -35.43 26.79 -32.12
N ARG A 115 -35.26 27.01 -33.42
CA ARG A 115 -35.53 28.29 -34.08
C ARG A 115 -37.03 28.54 -33.96
N SER A 116 -37.40 29.37 -32.99
CA SER A 116 -38.74 29.96 -32.89
C SER A 116 -39.07 30.60 -34.24
N ARG A 117 -40.20 30.21 -34.82
CA ARG A 117 -40.68 30.68 -36.12
C ARG A 117 -42.02 31.36 -35.88
N LYS A 118 -42.05 32.65 -36.23
CA LYS A 118 -43.20 33.56 -36.35
C LYS A 118 -43.87 33.99 -35.06
#